data_AF-A0A9E2Q3A2-F1
#
_entry.id   AF-A0A9E2Q3A2-F1
#
_cell.length_a   1.000
_cell.length_b   1.000
_cell.length_c   1.000
_cell.angle_alpha   90.00
_cell.angle_beta   90.00
_cell.angle_gamma   90.00
#
_symmetry.space_group_name_H-M   'P 1'
#
loop_
_entity.id
_entity.type
_entity.pdbx_description
1 polymer ?
#
loop_
_entity_poly.entity_id
_entity_poly.type
_entity_poly.pdbx_seq_one_letter_code
_entity_poly.pdbx_strand_id
1 'polypeptide(L)' 'MTNTNYVKWPDFEQIKEMFKELFIMDRREDGVVTVRMHCNGGPLIWSMELHDAIGKMWRM' A
#
# COMPACT_ATOMS: atom_id res chain seq x y z
N MET A 1 -22.57 23.30 -13.69
CA MET A 1 -22.18 22.00 -13.10
C MET A 1 -21.12 21.38 -14.00
N THR A 2 -20.02 20.88 -13.45
CA THR A 2 -19.01 20.14 -14.24
C THR A 2 -19.56 18.75 -14.58
N ASN A 3 -19.43 18.30 -15.83
CA ASN A 3 -19.86 16.96 -16.27
C ASN A 3 -18.80 15.91 -15.88
N THR A 4 -18.41 15.87 -14.61
CA THR A 4 -17.33 15.03 -14.10
C THR A 4 -17.66 14.50 -12.71
N ASN A 5 -17.06 13.36 -12.35
CA ASN A 5 -17.18 12.74 -11.03
C ASN A 5 -15.99 13.11 -10.13
N TYR A 6 -16.20 13.05 -8.82
CA TYR A 6 -15.11 13.11 -7.85
C TYR A 6 -14.15 11.93 -8.05
N VAL A 7 -12.85 12.20 -8.01
CA VAL A 7 -11.83 11.15 -7.95
C VAL A 7 -11.89 10.55 -6.54
N LYS A 8 -12.18 9.26 -6.46
CA LYS A 8 -12.20 8.54 -5.18
C LYS A 8 -10.78 8.23 -4.76
N TRP A 9 -10.54 8.29 -3.45
CA TRP A 9 -9.37 7.65 -2.87
C TRP A 9 -9.47 6.13 -3.04
N PRO A 10 -8.34 5.44 -3.26
CA PRO A 10 -8.33 3.99 -3.28
C PRO A 10 -8.80 3.43 -1.94
N ASP A 11 -9.56 2.33 -1.99
CA ASP A 11 -9.89 1.56 -0.81
C ASP A 11 -8.70 0.69 -0.35
N PHE A 12 -8.87 0.02 0.79
CA PHE A 12 -7.79 -0.79 1.37
C PHE A 12 -7.31 -1.93 0.46
N GLU A 13 -8.20 -2.58 -0.29
CA GLU A 13 -7.82 -3.66 -1.19
C GLU A 13 -7.05 -3.13 -2.40
N GLN A 14 -7.44 -1.96 -2.91
CA GLN A 14 -6.70 -1.27 -3.96
C GLN A 14 -5.31 -0.84 -3.47
N ILE A 15 -5.20 -0.32 -2.24
CA ILE A 15 -3.91 0.03 -1.63
C ILE A 15 -3.03 -1.22 -1.49
N LYS A 16 -3.59 -2.31 -0.96
CA LYS A 16 -2.88 -3.59 -0.82
C LYS A 16 -2.34 -4.10 -2.15
N GLU A 17 -3.12 -4.00 -3.22
CA GLU A 17 -2.71 -4.39 -4.57
C GLU A 17 -1.59 -3.49 -5.12
N MET A 18 -1.68 -2.17 -4.92
CA MET A 18 -0.66 -1.20 -5.34
C MET A 18 0.73 -1.48 -4.76
N PHE A 19 0.77 -2.03 -3.55
CA PHE A 19 2.01 -2.24 -2.80
C PHE A 19 2.49 -3.70 -2.75
N LYS A 20 1.79 -4.64 -3.41
CA LYS A 20 1.97 -6.09 -3.25
C LYS A 20 3.37 -6.63 -3.56
N GLU A 21 4.19 -5.89 -4.29
CA GLU A 21 5.56 -6.31 -4.63
C GLU A 21 6.53 -6.12 -3.45
N LEU A 22 6.17 -5.22 -2.53
CA LEU A 22 7.02 -4.78 -1.42
C LEU A 22 6.39 -5.03 -0.06
N PHE A 23 5.05 -5.09 0.02
CA PHE A 23 4.31 -5.22 1.26
C PHE A 23 3.21 -6.29 1.18
N ILE A 24 3.11 -7.11 2.22
CA ILE A 24 1.92 -7.90 2.53
C ILE A 24 1.14 -7.13 3.59
N MET A 25 -0.04 -6.65 3.20
CA MET A 25 -0.92 -5.87 4.07
C MET A 25 -2.11 -6.70 4.53
N ASP A 26 -2.43 -6.60 5.82
CA ASP A 26 -3.60 -7.22 6.41
C ASP A 26 -4.30 -6.27 7.37
N ARG A 27 -5.63 -6.33 7.41
CA ARG A 27 -6.45 -5.52 8.32
C ARG A 27 -7.25 -6.45 9.20
N ARG A 28 -6.89 -6.47 10.47
CA ARG A 28 -7.56 -7.28 11.48
C ARG A 28 -8.91 -6.67 11.87
N GLU A 29 -9.77 -7.50 12.47
CA GLU A 29 -11.10 -7.10 12.94
C GLU A 29 -11.05 -6.02 14.03
N ASP A 30 -9.95 -5.93 14.78
CA ASP A 30 -9.70 -4.92 15.80
C ASP A 30 -9.28 -3.54 15.23
N GLY A 31 -9.28 -3.40 13.91
CA GLY A 31 -8.91 -2.17 13.21
C GLY A 31 -7.41 -1.97 13.04
N VAL A 32 -6.58 -2.91 13.48
CA VAL A 32 -5.12 -2.82 13.29
C VAL A 32 -4.74 -3.26 11.88
N VAL A 33 -3.99 -2.41 11.20
CA VAL A 33 -3.34 -2.74 9.93
C VAL A 33 -1.92 -3.22 10.22
N THR A 34 -1.58 -4.39 9.68
CA THR A 34 -0.22 -4.92 9.71
C THR A 34 0.38 -4.86 8.31
N VAL A 35 1.68 -4.57 8.26
CA VAL A 35 2.42 -4.47 7.01
C VAL A 35 3.72 -5.24 7.18
N ARG A 36 3.87 -6.33 6.41
CA ARG A 36 5.10 -7.12 6.37
C ARG A 36 5.86 -6.81 5.09
N MET A 37 7.10 -6.37 5.24
CA MET A 37 7.94 -6.00 4.11
C MET A 37 8.60 -7.22 3.46
N HIS A 38 8.74 -7.19 2.14
CA HIS A 38 9.43 -8.20 1.34
C HIS A 38 9.92 -7.60 0.01
N CYS A 39 10.54 -8.40 -0.84
CA CYS A 39 10.73 -8.06 -2.25
C CYS A 39 10.27 -9.25 -3.10
N ASN A 40 9.10 -9.12 -3.75
CA ASN A 40 8.46 -10.19 -4.54
C ASN A 40 8.37 -11.55 -3.82
N GLY A 41 7.94 -11.53 -2.55
CA GLY A 41 7.84 -12.71 -1.69
C GLY A 41 9.16 -13.22 -1.11
N GLY A 42 10.30 -12.68 -1.55
CA GLY A 42 11.63 -12.99 -1.03
C GLY A 42 12.05 -12.09 0.14
N PRO A 43 13.33 -12.19 0.56
CA PRO A 43 13.90 -11.32 1.57
C PRO A 43 13.73 -9.84 1.21
N LEU A 44 13.58 -9.01 2.23
CA LEU A 44 13.61 -7.56 2.05
C LEU A 44 14.95 -7.11 1.46
N ILE A 45 14.87 -6.27 0.44
CA ILE A 45 16.02 -5.57 -0.15
C ILE A 45 15.86 -4.09 0.18
N TRP A 46 16.87 -3.51 0.82
CA TRP A 46 16.88 -2.08 1.10
C TRP A 46 17.23 -1.30 -0.19
N SER A 47 16.21 -0.88 -0.92
CA SER A 47 16.35 -0.19 -2.21
C SER A 47 15.62 1.15 -2.24
N MET A 48 15.83 1.91 -3.32
CA MET A 48 15.15 3.19 -3.50
C MET A 48 13.65 3.01 -3.76
N GLU A 49 13.26 1.94 -4.44
CA GLU A 49 11.87 1.55 -4.66
C GLU A 49 11.17 1.26 -3.32
N LEU A 50 11.84 0.53 -2.42
CA LEU A 50 11.32 0.28 -1.08
C LEU A 50 11.17 1.60 -0.29
N HIS A 51 12.17 2.49 -0.34
CA HIS A 51 12.12 3.76 0.37
C HIS A 51 10.97 4.66 -0.11
N ASP A 52 10.79 4.74 -1.44
CA ASP A 52 9.67 5.44 -2.06
C ASP A 52 8.32 4.83 -1.64
N ALA A 53 8.22 3.50 -1.67
CA ALA A 53 7.00 2.79 -1.27
C ALA A 53 6.64 3.02 0.21
N ILE A 54 7.62 3.01 1.12
CA ILE A 54 7.40 3.38 2.54
C ILE A 54 6.83 4.80 2.62
N GLY A 55 7.46 5.76 1.94
CA GLY A 55 7.02 7.16 1.97
C GLY A 55 5.61 7.37 1.40
N LYS A 56 5.21 6.59 0.39
CA LYS A 56 3.86 6.64 -0.17
C LYS A 56 2.83 5.99 0.74
N MET A 57 3.14 4.83 1.32
CA MET A 57 2.25 4.08 2.20
C MET A 57 1.80 4.91 3.42
N TRP A 58 2.68 5.70 4.03
CA TRP A 58 2.33 6.52 5.20
C TRP A 58 1.51 7.79 4.88
N ARG A 59 1.43 8.16 3.59
CA ARG A 59 0.74 9.37 3.13
C ARG A 59 -0.60 9.11 2.45
N MET A 60 -0.88 7.84 2.15
CA MET A 60 -2.15 7.38 1.59
C MET A 60 -3.03 6.82 2.68
#